data_AF-A0A376ZID4-F1
#
_entry.id   AF-A0A376ZID4-F1
#
_cell.length_a   1.000
_cell.length_b   1.000
_cell.length_c   1.000
_cell.angle_alpha   90.00
_cell.angle_beta   90.00
_cell.angle_gamma   90.00
#
_symmetry.space_group_name_H-M   'P 1'
#
loop_
_entity.id
_entity.type
_entity.pdbx_description
1 polymer ?
#
loop_
_entity_poly.entity_id
_entity_poly.type
_entity_poly.pdbx_seq_one_letter_code
_entity_poly.pdbx_strand_id
1 'polypeptide(L)' 'MVFAVQLNRCLMFFTPGVPSEFKVMVEHEILPRLRERFSLPQPPVCLRLTTFGRSESDLAQSLDTLQLPPA' A
#
# COMPACT_ATOMS: atom_id res chain seq x y z
N MET A 1 -5.27 -20.25 -2.31
CA MET A 1 -6.21 -20.30 -1.18
C MET A 1 -5.50 -19.82 0.07
N VAL A 2 -5.91 -18.69 0.63
CA VAL A 2 -5.39 -18.10 1.87
C VAL A 2 -6.07 -18.73 3.08
N PHE A 3 -5.27 -19.35 3.96
CA PHE A 3 -5.71 -19.73 5.29
C PHE A 3 -5.82 -18.47 6.17
N ALA A 4 -6.95 -18.33 6.86
CA ALA A 4 -7.18 -17.21 7.75
C ALA A 4 -7.95 -17.66 9.00
N VAL A 5 -7.61 -17.08 10.15
CA VAL A 5 -8.26 -17.35 11.44
C VAL A 5 -8.62 -16.02 12.08
N GLN A 6 -9.81 -15.96 12.68
CA GLN A 6 -10.17 -14.85 13.55
C GLN A 6 -9.98 -15.27 15.00
N LEU A 7 -9.13 -14.55 15.72
CA LEU A 7 -8.90 -14.71 17.15
C LEU A 7 -9.21 -13.38 17.84
N ASN A 8 -10.19 -13.37 18.74
CA ASN A 8 -10.74 -12.14 19.32
C ASN A 8 -11.16 -11.14 18.23
N ARG A 9 -10.63 -9.91 18.29
CA ARG A 9 -10.86 -8.85 17.29
C ARG A 9 -9.76 -8.78 16.24
N CYS A 10 -8.96 -9.84 16.08
CA CYS A 10 -7.85 -9.90 15.13
C CYS A 10 -8.13 -10.93 14.04
N LEU A 11 -8.08 -10.50 12.79
CA LEU A 11 -8.09 -11.38 11.63
C LEU A 11 -6.65 -11.64 11.19
N MET A 12 -6.23 -12.89 11.24
CA MET A 12 -4.87 -13.33 10.92
C MET A 12 -4.91 -14.06 9.57
N PHE A 13 -4.09 -13.61 8.61
CA PHE A 13 -3.89 -14.27 7.33
C PHE A 13 -2.50 -14.92 7.30
N PHE A 14 -2.44 -16.15 6.80
CA PHE A 14 -1.19 -16.90 6.69
C PHE A 14 -0.76 -16.92 5.23
N THR A 15 0.40 -16.33 4.95
CA THR A 15 0.90 -16.12 3.59
C THR A 15 2.29 -16.73 3.40
N PRO A 16 2.66 -17.14 2.17
CA PRO A 16 3.98 -17.67 1.87
C PRO A 16 5.06 -16.60 2.01
N GLY A 17 6.30 -17.04 2.22
CA GLY A 17 7.45 -16.15 2.30
C GLY A 17 7.94 -15.64 0.94
N VAL A 18 7.49 -16.26 -0.17
CA VAL A 18 7.91 -15.88 -1.53
C VAL A 18 7.14 -14.62 -1.97
N PRO A 19 7.81 -13.52 -2.35
CA PRO A 19 7.14 -12.25 -2.65
C PRO A 19 6.11 -12.31 -3.79
N SER A 20 6.40 -13.07 -4.85
CA SER A 20 5.48 -13.22 -5.99
C SER A 20 4.20 -13.95 -5.60
N GLU A 21 4.31 -15.01 -4.80
CA GLU A 21 3.16 -15.78 -4.29
C GLU A 21 2.34 -14.96 -3.29
N PHE A 22 3.02 -14.25 -2.39
CA PHE A 22 2.39 -13.33 -1.45
C PHE A 22 1.53 -12.29 -2.17
N LYS A 23 2.08 -11.66 -3.23
CA LYS A 23 1.37 -10.65 -4.02
C LYS A 23 0.06 -11.19 -4.61
N VAL A 24 0.09 -12.40 -5.17
CA VAL A 24 -1.11 -13.06 -5.71
C VAL A 24 -2.18 -13.25 -4.63
N MET A 25 -1.78 -13.71 -3.45
CA MET A 25 -2.69 -13.89 -2.31
C MET A 25 -3.27 -12.58 -1.80
N VAL A 26 -2.48 -11.51 -1.75
CA VAL A 26 -2.97 -10.18 -1.34
C VAL A 26 -4.02 -9.66 -2.31
N GLU A 27 -3.72 -9.67 -3.60
CA GLU A 27 -4.56 -9.06 -4.64
C GLU A 27 -5.88 -9.80 -4.83
N HIS A 28 -5.85 -11.13 -4.86
CA HIS A 28 -7.01 -11.94 -5.26
C HIS A 28 -7.81 -12.50 -4.08
N GLU A 29 -7.23 -12.57 -2.87
CA GLU A 29 -7.90 -13.22 -1.74
C GLU A 29 -7.99 -12.32 -0.49
N ILE A 30 -6.91 -11.65 -0.07
CA ILE A 30 -6.92 -10.87 1.17
C ILE A 30 -7.68 -9.55 1.00
N LEU A 31 -7.34 -8.74 -0.02
CA LEU A 31 -7.98 -7.44 -0.25
C LEU A 31 -9.50 -7.54 -0.48
N PRO A 32 -10.01 -8.50 -1.30
CA PRO A 32 -11.46 -8.69 -1.44
C PRO A 32 -12.15 -8.98 -0.10
N ARG A 33 -11.61 -9.90 0.71
CA ARG A 33 -12.17 -10.23 2.04
C ARG A 33 -12.17 -9.05 2.99
N LEU A 34 -11.18 -8.16 2.91
CA LEU A 34 -11.16 -6.92 3.71
C LEU A 34 -12.22 -5.93 3.24
N ARG A 35 -12.39 -5.75 1.92
CA ARG A 35 -13.41 -4.86 1.34
C ARG A 35 -14.85 -5.32 1.63
N GLU A 36 -15.08 -6.62 1.75
CA GLU A 36 -16.37 -7.18 2.16
C GLU A 36 -16.70 -6.91 3.64
N ARG A 37 -15.68 -6.80 4.50
CA ARG A 37 -15.85 -6.68 5.96
C ARG A 37 -15.77 -5.23 6.45
N PHE A 38 -15.09 -4.36 5.72
CA PHE A 38 -14.81 -2.99 6.14
C PHE A 38 -15.19 -2.01 5.05
N SER A 39 -15.83 -0.89 5.45
CA SER A 39 -15.96 0.27 4.58
C SER A 39 -14.61 0.96 4.52
N LEU A 40 -13.87 0.74 3.42
CA LEU A 40 -12.59 1.38 3.18
C LEU A 40 -12.82 2.70 2.42
N PRO A 41 -12.17 3.80 2.81
CA PRO A 41 -12.18 5.00 1.99
C PRO A 41 -11.49 4.75 0.65
N GLN A 42 -11.65 5.69 -0.28
CA GLN A 42 -10.88 5.67 -1.52
C GLN A 42 -9.38 5.65 -1.19
N PRO A 43 -8.59 4.78 -1.85
CA PRO A 43 -7.16 4.72 -1.60
C PRO A 43 -6.53 6.08 -1.92
N PRO A 44 -5.59 6.57 -1.10
CA PRO A 44 -4.87 7.79 -1.40
C PRO A 44 -4.10 7.62 -2.71
N VAL A 45 -4.03 8.68 -3.51
CA VAL A 45 -3.25 8.68 -4.74
C VAL A 45 -1.77 8.72 -4.36
N CYS A 46 -1.02 7.69 -4.77
CA CYS A 46 0.43 7.62 -4.60
C CYS A 46 1.10 7.68 -5.97
N LEU A 47 1.77 8.80 -6.25
CA LEU A 47 2.55 9.00 -7.47
C LEU A 47 4.02 8.77 -7.17
N ARG A 48 4.69 7.96 -7.99
CA ARG A 48 6.13 7.74 -7.92
C ARG A 48 6.79 8.33 -9.16
N LEU A 49 7.62 9.35 -8.95
CA LEU A 49 8.43 9.97 -10.00
C LEU A 49 9.86 9.45 -9.85
N THR A 50 10.38 8.84 -10.91
CA THR A 50 11.77 8.37 -10.96
C THR A 50 12.58 9.37 -11.77
N THR A 51 13.54 10.02 -11.11
CA THR A 51 14.43 11.00 -11.74
C THR A 51 15.84 10.43 -11.88
N PHE A 52 16.56 10.83 -12.93
CA PHE A 52 17.95 10.45 -13.15
C PHE A 52 18.80 11.71 -13.39
N GLY A 53 20.07 11.67 -12.94
CA GLY A 53 21.01 12.78 -13.15
C GLY A 53 20.79 14.02 -12.27
N ARG A 54 20.03 13.90 -11.17
CA ARG A 54 19.85 14.96 -10.16
C ARG A 54 20.17 14.43 -8.77
N SER A 55 20.72 15.27 -7.92
CA SER A 55 20.91 14.94 -6.51
C SER A 55 19.59 15.06 -5.74
N GLU A 56 19.53 14.41 -4.58
CA GLU A 56 18.39 14.55 -3.65
C GLU A 56 18.21 16.00 -3.19
N SER A 57 19.32 16.70 -2.89
CA SER A 57 19.29 18.09 -2.44
C SER A 57 18.72 19.05 -3.50
N ASP A 58 19.10 18.87 -4.77
CA ASP A 58 18.58 19.70 -5.86
C ASP A 58 17.07 19.48 -6.06
N LEU A 59 16.61 18.23 -5.90
CA LEU A 59 15.19 17.90 -5.97
C LEU A 59 14.41 18.50 -4.81
N ALA A 60 14.92 18.38 -3.58
CA ALA A 60 14.30 18.96 -2.39
C ALA A 60 14.12 20.48 -2.55
N GLN A 61 15.19 21.20 -2.91
CA GLN A 61 15.12 22.65 -3.14
C GLN A 61 14.10 23.04 -4.22
N SER A 62 13.96 22.23 -5.28
CA SER A 62 12.96 22.49 -6.32
C SER A 62 11.53 22.29 -5.83
N LEU A 63 11.32 21.29 -4.96
CA LEU A 63 10.00 20.94 -4.41
C LEU A 63 9.57 21.88 -3.28
N ASP A 64 10.50 22.47 -2.53
CA ASP A 64 10.21 23.41 -1.43
C ASP A 64 9.40 24.63 -1.88
N THR A 65 9.42 24.96 -3.18
CA THR A 65 8.62 26.06 -3.75
C THR A 65 7.14 25.72 -3.90
N LEU A 66 6.77 24.45 -3.80
CA LEU A 66 5.39 23.98 -3.98
C LEU A 66 4.61 24.12 -2.66
N GLN A 67 3.45 24.78 -2.74
CA GLN A 67 2.51 24.81 -1.62
C GLN A 67 1.70 23.52 -1.60
N LEU A 68 1.75 22.82 -0.46
CA LEU A 68 0.93 21.63 -0.24
C LEU A 68 -0.53 22.03 -0.03
N PRO A 69 -1.50 21.21 -0.51
CA PRO A 69 -2.90 21.41 -0.19
C PRO A 69 -3.14 21.28 1.32
N PRO A 70 -4.21 21.90 1.85
CA PRO A 70 -4.57 21.75 3.26
C PRO A 70 -4.83 20.28 3.62
N ALA A 71 -4.53 19.93 4.87
CA ALA A 71 -4.69 18.60 5.45
C ALA A 71 -6.16 18.17 5.59
#